data_AF-A0A6A2FXL8-F1
#
_entry.id   AF-A0A6A2FXL8-F1
#
_cell.length_a   1.000
_cell.length_b   1.000
_cell.length_c   1.000
_cell.angle_alpha   90.00
_cell.angle_beta   90.00
_cell.angle_gamma   90.00
#
_symmetry.space_group_name_H-M   'P 1'
#
loop_
_entity.id
_entity.type
_entity.pdbx_description
1 polymer ?
#
loop_
_entity_poly.entity_id
_entity_poly.type
_entity_poly.pdbx_seq_one_letter_code
_entity_poly.pdbx_strand_id
1 'polypeptide(L)'
;MVTIDPCTRLKVIKTQLIPAILTSARENTTSDIKTAIELNLPSLEENCYKLAEKCEKNYPDCGKEVELCSTENIKRIFARTREELEKIWAQRKELEKKQLE
;
A
#
# COMPACT_ATOMS: atom_id res chain seq x y z
N MET A 1 7.84 19.12 -17.84
CA MET A 1 7.62 18.27 -16.65
C MET A 1 6.48 17.33 -17.00
N VAL A 2 6.73 16.02 -17.19
CA VAL A 2 5.64 15.07 -17.46
C VAL A 2 4.94 14.83 -16.13
N THR A 3 3.89 15.59 -15.85
CA THR A 3 3.01 15.33 -14.71
C THR A 3 2.28 14.02 -15.01
N ILE A 4 2.74 12.92 -14.43
CA ILE A 4 2.05 11.63 -14.50
C ILE A 4 0.62 11.86 -14.04
N ASP A 5 -0.32 11.43 -14.88
CA ASP A 5 -1.75 11.49 -14.63
C ASP A 5 -2.11 10.90 -13.24
N PRO A 6 -2.95 11.57 -12.44
CA PRO A 6 -3.28 11.12 -11.09
C PRO A 6 -3.84 9.69 -11.02
N CYS A 7 -4.63 9.28 -12.02
CA CYS A 7 -5.21 7.94 -12.12
C CYS A 7 -4.13 6.91 -12.40
N THR A 8 -3.20 7.23 -13.30
CA THR A 8 -2.03 6.41 -13.61
C THR A 8 -1.15 6.22 -12.38
N ARG A 9 -0.92 7.29 -11.62
CA ARG A 9 -0.14 7.21 -10.37
C ARG A 9 -0.84 6.35 -9.32
N LEU A 10 -2.15 6.50 -9.16
CA LEU A 10 -2.95 5.68 -8.25
C LEU A 10 -2.93 4.19 -8.66
N LYS A 11 -3.01 3.90 -9.95
CA LYS A 11 -2.91 2.55 -10.50
C LYS A 11 -1.56 1.91 -10.19
N VAL A 12 -0.46 2.64 -10.41
CA VAL A 12 0.90 2.17 -10.09
C VAL A 12 1.04 1.86 -8.61
N ILE A 13 0.54 2.73 -7.72
CA ILE A 13 0.60 2.48 -6.28
C ILE A 13 -0.11 1.16 -5.92
N LYS A 14 -1.35 0.98 -6.39
CA LYS A 14 -2.17 -0.19 -6.08
C LYS A 14 -1.62 -1.49 -6.66
N THR A 15 -1.11 -1.46 -7.89
CA THR A 15 -0.73 -2.67 -8.64
C THR A 15 0.75 -3.03 -8.55
N GLN A 16 1.62 -2.09 -8.18
CA GLN A 16 3.06 -2.31 -8.14
C GLN A 16 3.64 -2.00 -6.75
N LEU A 17 3.39 -0.80 -6.22
CA LEU A 17 4.04 -0.37 -4.98
C LEU A 17 3.57 -1.17 -3.76
N ILE A 18 2.27 -1.36 -3.58
CA ILE A 18 1.73 -2.14 -2.46
C ILE A 18 2.22 -3.60 -2.49
N PRO A 19 2.13 -4.33 -3.63
CA PRO A 19 2.74 -5.65 -3.74
C PRO A 19 4.24 -5.68 -3.47
N ALA A 20 4.98 -4.67 -3.90
CA ALA A 20 6.42 -4.56 -3.64
C ALA A 20 6.70 -4.36 -2.15
N ILE A 21 5.92 -3.55 -1.43
CA ILE A 21 6.02 -3.40 0.03
C ILE A 21 5.83 -4.75 0.74
N LEU A 22 4.81 -5.51 0.35
CA LEU A 22 4.55 -6.83 0.93
C LEU A 22 5.68 -7.82 0.62
N THR A 23 6.21 -7.80 -0.59
CA THR A 23 7.35 -8.63 -0.99
C THR A 23 8.59 -8.27 -0.18
N SER A 24 8.93 -6.99 -0.09
CA SER A 24 10.05 -6.50 0.72
C SER A 24 9.91 -6.91 2.18
N ALA A 25 8.71 -6.79 2.76
CA ALA A 25 8.45 -7.21 4.14
C ALA A 25 8.67 -8.72 4.33
N ARG A 26 8.31 -9.53 3.33
CA ARG A 26 8.52 -10.99 3.35
C ARG A 26 9.99 -11.34 3.22
N GLU A 27 10.73 -10.69 2.33
CA GLU A 27 12.12 -11.07 1.99
C GLU A 27 13.16 -10.46 2.95
N ASN A 28 12.95 -9.22 3.37
CA ASN A 28 13.88 -8.48 4.23
C ASN A 28 13.10 -7.82 5.38
N THR A 29 13.09 -8.48 6.54
CA THR A 29 12.40 -8.00 7.75
C THR A 29 13.38 -7.43 8.77
N THR A 30 14.33 -6.59 8.34
CA THR A 30 15.15 -5.85 9.29
C THR A 30 14.27 -4.85 10.05
N SER A 31 14.69 -4.48 11.27
CA SER A 31 13.96 -3.50 12.08
C SER A 31 13.76 -2.16 11.34
N ASP A 32 14.71 -1.79 10.47
CA ASP A 32 14.65 -0.56 9.68
C ASP A 32 13.55 -0.61 8.61
N ILE A 33 13.41 -1.75 7.91
CA ILE A 33 12.38 -1.91 6.86
C ILE A 33 10.99 -1.91 7.49
N LYS A 34 10.82 -2.62 8.61
CA LYS A 34 9.56 -2.61 9.35
C LYS A 34 9.16 -1.18 9.74
N THR A 35 10.08 -0.46 10.39
CA THR A 35 9.86 0.93 10.83
C THR A 35 9.53 1.84 9.66
N ALA A 36 10.26 1.70 8.54
CA ALA A 36 10.00 2.48 7.33
C ALA A 36 8.60 2.21 6.77
N ILE A 37 8.15 0.96 6.72
CA ILE A 37 6.81 0.61 6.24
C ILE A 37 5.75 1.17 7.19
N GLU A 38 5.88 0.99 8.50
CA GLU A 38 4.92 1.48 9.50
C GLU A 38 4.77 3.01 9.48
N LEU A 39 5.86 3.75 9.25
CA LEU A 39 5.84 5.21 9.14
C LEU A 39 5.27 5.70 7.80
N ASN A 40 5.60 5.04 6.69
CA ASN A 40 5.26 5.54 5.35
C ASN A 40 3.90 5.05 4.83
N LEU A 41 3.41 3.88 5.28
CA LEU A 41 2.16 3.30 4.79
C LEU A 41 0.94 4.21 5.04
N PRO A 42 0.76 4.84 6.22
CA PRO A 42 -0.32 5.79 6.44
C PRO A 42 -0.24 7.03 5.53
N SER A 43 0.95 7.58 5.34
CA SER A 43 1.17 8.70 4.43
C SER A 43 0.89 8.33 2.98
N LEU A 44 1.21 7.09 2.58
CA LEU A 44 0.89 6.58 1.26
C LEU A 44 -0.64 6.43 1.06
N GLU A 45 -1.36 5.99 2.10
CA GLU A 45 -2.82 5.90 2.09
C GLU A 45 -3.45 7.28 1.91
N GLU A 46 -3.00 8.29 2.67
CA GLU A 46 -3.48 9.66 2.55
C GLU A 46 -3.22 10.23 1.15
N ASN A 47 -2.03 9.96 0.59
CA ASN A 47 -1.71 10.36 -0.77
C ASN A 47 -2.59 9.67 -1.81
N CYS A 48 -3.02 8.42 -1.58
CA CYS A 48 -3.97 7.74 -2.46
C CYS A 48 -5.34 8.43 -2.45
N TYR A 49 -5.83 8.90 -1.30
CA TYR A 49 -7.07 9.68 -1.25
C TYR A 49 -6.95 10.99 -2.03
N LYS A 50 -5.85 11.73 -1.86
CA LYS A 50 -5.59 12.97 -2.63
C LYS A 50 -5.51 12.71 -4.14
N LEU A 51 -4.90 11.60 -4.55
CA LEU A 51 -4.82 11.21 -5.97
C LEU A 51 -6.17 10.78 -6.52
N ALA A 52 -6.99 10.08 -5.73
CA ALA A 52 -8.34 9.68 -6.10
C ALA A 52 -9.23 10.90 -6.34
N GLU A 53 -9.22 11.88 -5.43
CA GLU A 53 -9.98 13.12 -5.58
C GLU A 53 -9.56 13.88 -6.85
N LYS A 54 -8.25 13.97 -7.11
CA LYS A 54 -7.72 14.61 -8.33
C LYS A 54 -8.09 13.84 -9.60
N CYS A 55 -8.08 12.52 -9.55
CA CYS A 55 -8.46 11.70 -10.70
C CYS A 55 -9.97 11.81 -10.98
N GLU A 56 -10.83 11.77 -9.96
CA GLU A 56 -12.28 11.91 -10.12
C GLU A 56 -12.65 13.30 -10.68
N LYS A 57 -11.94 14.36 -10.28
CA LYS A 57 -12.08 15.71 -10.87
C LYS A 57 -11.78 15.75 -12.37
N ASN A 58 -10.82 14.95 -12.84
CA ASN A 58 -10.44 14.88 -14.26
C ASN A 58 -11.26 13.85 -15.05
N TYR A 59 -11.74 12.79 -14.37
CA TYR A 59 -12.45 11.65 -14.93
C TYR A 59 -13.59 11.23 -13.98
N PRO A 60 -14.78 11.83 -14.10
CA PRO A 60 -15.89 11.63 -13.16
C PRO A 60 -16.41 10.19 -13.10
N ASP A 61 -16.14 9.36 -14.12
CA ASP A 61 -16.52 7.94 -14.14
C ASP A 61 -15.44 6.99 -13.59
N CYS A 62 -14.27 7.49 -13.16
CA CYS A 62 -13.19 6.66 -12.61
C CYS A 62 -13.63 5.83 -11.39
N GLY A 63 -14.49 6.40 -10.53
CA GLY A 63 -15.01 5.72 -9.35
C GLY A 63 -16.02 4.63 -9.67
N LYS A 64 -16.71 4.72 -10.82
CA LYS A 64 -17.82 3.83 -11.20
C LYS A 64 -17.41 2.67 -12.10
N GLU A 65 -16.52 2.91 -13.07
CA GLU A 65 -16.13 1.87 -14.04
C GLU A 65 -14.87 1.10 -13.65
N VAL A 66 -13.94 1.73 -12.92
CA VAL A 66 -12.61 1.14 -12.67
C VAL A 66 -12.40 0.80 -11.18
N GLU A 67 -13.33 1.22 -10.30
CA GLU A 67 -13.20 1.24 -8.82
C GLU A 67 -11.84 1.81 -8.33
N LEU A 68 -11.09 2.46 -9.22
CA LEU A 68 -9.69 2.77 -9.03
C LEU A 68 -9.56 3.99 -8.13
N CYS A 69 -10.50 4.93 -8.27
CA CYS A 69 -10.66 6.11 -7.45
C CYS A 69 -11.58 5.90 -6.24
N SER A 70 -12.23 4.72 -6.11
CA SER A 70 -13.14 4.48 -4.99
C SER A 70 -12.39 4.54 -3.66
N THR A 71 -12.81 5.47 -2.80
CA THR A 71 -12.30 5.62 -1.42
C THR A 71 -12.48 4.33 -0.63
N GLU A 72 -13.58 3.61 -0.82
CA GLU A 72 -13.81 2.31 -0.18
C GLU A 72 -12.82 1.26 -0.66
N ASN A 73 -12.53 1.22 -1.96
CA ASN A 73 -11.53 0.32 -2.52
C ASN A 73 -10.12 0.65 -1.98
N ILE A 74 -9.76 1.94 -1.87
CA ILE A 74 -8.49 2.36 -1.27
C ILE A 74 -8.41 1.87 0.19
N LYS A 75 -9.43 2.14 1.00
CA LYS A 75 -9.51 1.66 2.39
C LYS A 75 -9.33 0.15 2.48
N ARG A 76 -10.04 -0.61 1.63
CA ARG A 76 -9.98 -2.07 1.60
C ARG A 76 -8.57 -2.58 1.26
N ILE A 77 -7.91 -1.97 0.28
CA ILE A 77 -6.54 -2.35 -0.11
C ILE A 77 -5.56 -2.09 1.03
N PHE A 78 -5.61 -0.92 1.66
CA PHE A 78 -4.68 -0.59 2.76
C PHE A 78 -4.98 -1.37 4.03
N ALA A 79 -6.25 -1.67 4.34
CA ALA A 79 -6.63 -2.58 5.42
C ALA A 79 -6.02 -3.97 5.21
N ARG A 80 -6.25 -4.57 4.03
CA ARG A 80 -5.69 -5.88 3.69
C ARG A 80 -4.15 -5.88 3.72
N THR A 81 -3.53 -4.79 3.28
CA THR A 81 -2.06 -4.63 3.32
C THR A 81 -1.56 -4.65 4.76
N ARG A 82 -2.21 -3.93 5.68
CA ARG A 82 -1.87 -3.95 7.11
C ARG A 82 -2.01 -5.35 7.72
N GLU A 83 -3.14 -6.02 7.47
CA GLU A 83 -3.38 -7.39 7.96
C GLU A 83 -2.31 -8.38 7.48
N GLU A 84 -1.89 -8.29 6.21
CA GLU A 84 -0.84 -9.15 5.67
C GLU A 84 0.54 -8.82 6.27
N LEU A 85 0.85 -7.54 6.49
CA LEU A 85 2.09 -7.12 7.17
C LEU A 85 2.15 -7.64 8.60
N GLU A 86 1.04 -7.57 9.35
CA GLU A 86 0.97 -8.12 10.71
C GLU A 86 1.25 -9.62 10.74
N LYS A 87 0.68 -10.39 9.79
CA LYS A 87 0.97 -11.83 9.66
C LYS A 87 2.45 -12.08 9.35
N ILE A 88 3.04 -11.33 8.43
CA ILE A 88 4.45 -11.46 8.06
C ILE A 88 5.34 -11.21 9.29
N TRP A 89 5.09 -10.14 10.04
CA TRP A 89 5.88 -9.81 11.22
C TRP A 89 5.70 -10.82 12.35
N ALA A 90 4.48 -11.32 12.57
CA ALA A 90 4.21 -12.36 13.56
C ALA A 90 4.95 -13.67 13.21
N GLN A 91 4.88 -14.11 11.95
CA GLN A 91 5.60 -15.30 11.48
C GLN A 91 7.11 -15.15 11.63
N ARG A 92 7.67 -13.98 11.30
CA ARG A 92 9.10 -13.71 11.44
C ARG A 92 9.55 -13.73 12.90
N LYS A 93 8.80 -13.09 13.80
CA LYS A 93 9.09 -13.12 15.23
C LYS A 93 9.07 -14.54 15.81
N GLU A 94 8.16 -15.39 15.34
CA GLU A 94 8.13 -16.80 15.75
C GLU A 94 9.35 -17.58 15.21
N LEU A 95 9.75 -17.34 13.96
CA LEU A 95 10.94 -17.96 13.36
C LEU A 95 12.23 -17.54 14.08
N GLU A 96 12.38 -16.26 14.41
CA GLU A 96 13.53 -15.74 15.17
C GLU A 96 13.62 -16.40 16.55
N LYS A 97 12.49 -16.54 17.24
CA LYS A 97 12.43 -17.19 18.55
C LYS A 97 12.89 -18.65 18.48
N LYS A 98 12.41 -19.41 17.48
CA LYS A 98 12.80 -20.82 17.27
C LYS A 98 14.27 -21.02 16.87
N GLN A 99 14.94 -19.99 16.34
CA GLN A 99 16.38 -20.08 16.01
C GLN A 99 17.29 -19.79 17.21
N LEU A 100 16.74 -19.25 18.30
CA LEU A 100 17.44 -18.90 19.53
C LEU A 100 17.26 -19.94 20.66
N GLU A 101 16.34 -20.88 20.49
CA GLU A 101 16.09 -22.04 21.39
C GLU A 101 16.85 -23.29 20.91
#